data_AF-A0A7J0EPF4-F1
#
_entry.id   AF-A0A7J0EPF4-F1
#
_cell.length_a   1.000
_cell.length_b   1.000
_cell.length_c   1.000
_cell.angle_alpha   90.00
_cell.angle_beta   90.00
_cell.angle_gamma   90.00
#
_symmetry.space_group_name_H-M   'P 1'
#
loop_
_entity.id
_entity.type
_entity.pdbx_description
1 polymer ?
#
loop_
_entity_poly.entity_id
_entity_poly.type
_entity_poly.pdbx_seq_one_letter_code
_entity_poly.pdbx_strand_id
1 'polypeptide(L)'
;MVRFRSPRRPITAVVLLSLVLLWPLLCLGIRLFPGEGEESEIGGIFRFSEAPEYRNGGECPASSNRELVSSCDQSLVHIAMTLDSEYLRGSMAAVFSVLRHASCPEHVFFHFIAAEFDPMSPRVLTQLVQSVFPSLNFKVNIFREDTVINLISSSIRQALENPLNYARNYLGDILDPCVNRVIYLDSDVVLVDDIRRLWNTTLTRNRVIGAPEYCHANFTKYFTDNFWSDPVLSRVFGSRNPCYFNTGVMVMDLMKWREGNYRRKIENWMELQRKRRIYDLGSLPPFLLEFAGDVEAVDHRWNQHGLGGDNVKDSCRSLHPGPVSLLHWSGKGKPWIRLDTKRNRVRWIIFGNRTIFTSQICSD
;
A
#
# COMPACT_ATOMS: atom_id res chain seq x y z
N MET A 1 -44.22 77.88 -8.19
CA MET A 1 -44.05 79.34 -8.10
C MET A 1 -43.29 79.66 -6.82
N VAL A 2 -42.11 80.26 -6.98
CA VAL A 2 -41.36 81.13 -6.04
C VAL A 2 -40.76 80.56 -4.73
N ARG A 3 -39.42 80.43 -4.82
CA ARG A 3 -38.31 80.50 -3.85
C ARG A 3 -38.50 81.46 -2.65
N PHE A 4 -37.78 81.19 -1.56
CA PHE A 4 -36.77 82.12 -1.00
C PHE A 4 -35.61 81.37 -0.30
N ARG A 5 -34.48 82.08 -0.17
CA ARG A 5 -33.04 81.71 -0.04
C ARG A 5 -32.55 81.59 1.43
N SER A 6 -31.68 80.62 1.79
CA SER A 6 -30.18 80.72 1.97
C SER A 6 -29.72 81.29 3.35
N PRO A 7 -28.43 81.26 3.82
CA PRO A 7 -27.17 80.64 3.32
C PRO A 7 -26.27 79.90 4.38
N ARG A 8 -25.25 79.17 3.89
CA ARG A 8 -23.78 79.25 4.18
C ARG A 8 -23.06 77.88 4.23
N ARG A 9 -21.97 77.78 3.45
CA ARG A 9 -20.99 76.67 3.27
C ARG A 9 -19.80 76.84 4.27
N PRO A 10 -18.57 76.23 4.17
CA PRO A 10 -18.02 75.21 3.21
C PRO A 10 -16.95 74.19 3.74
N ILE A 11 -16.48 73.28 2.83
CA ILE A 11 -15.14 72.58 2.74
C ILE A 11 -14.85 71.48 3.80
N THR A 12 -14.37 70.24 3.53
CA THR A 12 -13.23 69.70 2.73
C THR A 12 -13.48 68.19 2.43
N ALA A 13 -13.31 67.71 1.19
CA ALA A 13 -12.17 66.93 0.65
C ALA A 13 -12.12 65.40 0.94
N VAL A 14 -12.45 64.64 -0.12
CA VAL A 14 -11.84 63.40 -0.64
C VAL A 14 -10.75 62.71 0.19
N VAL A 15 -10.89 61.41 0.51
CA VAL A 15 -9.91 60.33 0.22
C VAL A 15 -10.63 58.98 0.08
N LEU A 16 -10.31 58.30 -1.02
CA LEU A 16 -10.64 56.94 -1.41
C LEU A 16 -9.58 55.97 -0.83
N LEU A 17 -9.97 54.75 -0.45
CA LEU A 17 -9.24 53.46 -0.52
C LEU A 17 -9.24 52.58 0.75
N SER A 18 -9.61 51.32 0.49
CA SER A 18 -9.09 50.06 1.06
C SER A 18 -9.23 49.79 2.55
N LEU A 19 -10.07 48.80 2.89
CA LEU A 19 -9.71 47.66 3.77
C LEU A 19 -10.90 46.66 3.83
N VAL A 20 -11.01 45.85 2.77
CA VAL A 20 -11.49 44.46 2.93
C VAL A 20 -10.36 43.75 3.65
N LEU A 21 -10.58 43.29 4.88
CA LEU A 21 -9.88 42.19 5.56
C LEU A 21 -10.28 42.17 7.05
N LEU A 22 -11.45 41.61 7.36
CA LEU A 22 -11.80 41.19 8.72
C LEU A 22 -12.57 39.87 8.65
N TRP A 23 -11.84 38.79 8.34
CA TRP A 23 -12.20 37.43 8.75
C TRP A 23 -11.03 36.91 9.59
N PRO A 24 -11.23 36.58 10.88
CA PRO A 24 -10.19 35.94 11.66
C PRO A 24 -10.07 34.48 11.22
N LEU A 25 -8.94 34.16 10.60
CA LEU A 25 -8.42 32.80 10.52
C LEU A 25 -8.25 32.26 11.94
N LEU A 26 -9.01 31.21 12.28
CA LEU A 26 -8.68 30.29 13.36
C LEU A 26 -7.39 29.55 12.97
N CYS A 27 -6.24 30.16 13.25
CA CYS A 27 -4.96 29.48 13.28
C CYS A 27 -4.85 28.74 14.61
N LEU A 28 -5.01 27.41 14.61
CA LEU A 28 -4.47 26.58 15.68
C LEU A 28 -2.94 26.73 15.65
N GLY A 29 -2.39 27.31 16.72
CA GLY A 29 -0.95 27.47 16.90
C GLY A 29 -0.27 26.12 17.03
N ILE A 30 0.62 25.80 16.08
CA ILE A 30 1.60 24.71 16.23
C ILE A 30 2.62 25.19 17.26
N ARG A 31 2.68 24.55 18.42
CA ARG A 31 3.78 24.73 19.37
C ARG A 31 5.00 23.98 18.84
N LEU A 32 6.01 24.69 18.35
CA LEU A 32 7.35 24.14 18.21
C LEU A 32 8.01 24.13 19.59
N PHE A 33 8.32 22.94 20.12
CA PHE A 33 9.29 22.79 21.19
C PHE A 33 10.68 22.52 20.57
N PRO A 34 11.71 23.34 20.84
CA PRO A 34 13.07 22.97 20.52
C PRO A 34 13.55 21.99 21.59
N GLY A 35 13.58 20.70 21.27
CA GLY A 35 14.27 19.69 22.08
C GLY A 35 15.71 19.57 21.60
N GLU A 36 16.66 20.12 22.37
CA GLU A 36 18.06 19.69 22.29
C GLU A 36 18.15 18.28 22.89
N GLY A 37 18.28 17.29 22.02
CA GLY A 37 18.54 15.89 22.36
C GLY A 37 19.29 15.26 21.21
N GLU A 38 20.37 14.54 21.52
CA GLU A 38 21.32 13.95 20.57
C GLU A 38 20.66 13.43 19.28
N GLU A 39 20.99 14.08 18.16
CA GLU A 39 20.59 13.61 16.83
C GLU A 39 21.18 12.22 16.60
N SER A 40 20.36 11.17 16.69
CA SER A 40 20.72 9.90 16.07
C SER A 40 20.89 10.17 14.57
N GLU A 41 22.00 9.75 13.97
CA GLU A 41 22.32 9.93 12.54
C GLU A 41 21.18 9.49 11.59
N ILE A 42 20.25 8.65 12.07
CA ILE A 42 19.08 8.13 11.35
C ILE A 42 17.98 9.20 11.16
N GLY A 43 17.85 10.16 12.08
CA GLY A 43 16.86 11.25 12.00
C GLY A 43 17.11 12.24 10.85
N GLY A 44 18.31 12.23 10.27
CA GLY A 44 18.68 13.07 9.14
C GLY A 44 18.17 12.60 7.78
N ILE A 45 17.94 11.30 7.59
CA ILE A 45 17.71 10.70 6.25
C ILE A 45 16.22 10.72 5.86
N PHE A 46 15.30 10.53 6.81
CA PHE A 46 13.86 10.58 6.55
C PHE A 46 13.13 11.46 7.56
N ARG A 47 12.78 12.69 7.15
CA ARG A 47 11.87 13.55 7.90
C ARG A 47 10.43 13.26 7.51
N PHE A 48 9.74 12.43 8.30
CA PHE A 48 8.30 12.27 8.20
C PHE A 48 7.62 13.19 9.22
N SER A 49 6.50 13.79 8.82
CA SER A 49 5.64 14.53 9.75
C SER A 49 4.64 13.57 10.39
N GLU A 50 4.28 13.84 11.63
CA GLU A 50 3.17 13.17 12.29
C GLU A 50 1.88 13.32 11.47
N ALA A 51 1.15 12.22 11.28
CA ALA A 51 -0.10 12.20 10.56
C ALA A 51 -1.24 12.79 11.42
N PRO A 52 -2.29 13.36 10.80
CA PRO A 52 -3.48 13.75 11.52
C PRO A 52 -4.10 12.56 12.26
N GLU A 53 -4.82 12.86 13.33
CA GLU A 53 -5.61 11.84 14.01
C GLU A 53 -6.84 11.46 13.16
N TYR A 54 -6.99 10.17 12.88
CA TYR A 54 -8.10 9.62 12.12
C TYR A 54 -9.09 8.94 13.07
N ARG A 55 -10.35 9.35 13.02
CA ARG A 55 -11.42 8.86 13.91
C ARG A 55 -12.51 8.14 13.14
N ASN A 56 -13.13 7.17 13.78
CA ASN A 56 -14.30 6.48 13.27
C ASN A 56 -15.45 7.43 12.90
N GLY A 57 -16.10 7.17 11.78
CA GLY A 57 -17.40 7.76 11.45
C GLY A 57 -18.54 7.22 12.33
N GLY A 58 -19.72 7.84 12.26
CA GLY A 58 -20.87 7.49 13.11
C GLY A 58 -21.46 6.09 12.91
N GLU A 59 -21.14 5.43 11.78
CA GLU A 59 -21.64 4.08 11.44
C GLU A 59 -20.68 2.96 11.87
N CYS A 60 -19.57 3.29 12.53
CA CYS A 60 -18.58 2.31 12.96
C CYS A 60 -19.06 1.50 14.17
N PRO A 61 -18.63 0.23 14.30
CA PRO A 61 -18.89 -0.56 15.50
C PRO A 61 -18.37 0.16 16.75
N ALA A 62 -19.10 0.03 17.87
CA ALA A 62 -18.65 0.57 19.14
C ALA A 62 -17.44 -0.23 19.63
N SER A 63 -16.31 0.45 19.88
CA SER A 63 -15.13 -0.18 20.46
C SER A 63 -15.45 -0.62 21.90
N SER A 64 -15.46 -1.93 22.15
CA SER A 64 -15.59 -2.46 23.51
C SER A 64 -14.29 -2.22 24.27
N ASN A 65 -14.30 -1.20 25.14
CA ASN A 65 -13.21 -0.78 26.03
C ASN A 65 -11.90 -0.32 25.36
N ARG A 66 -11.39 0.83 25.79
CA ARG A 66 -10.11 1.44 25.36
C ARG A 66 -8.88 0.74 25.95
N GLU A 67 -8.98 -0.55 26.27
CA GLU A 67 -7.81 -1.34 26.61
C GLU A 67 -7.10 -1.78 25.32
N LEU A 68 -5.84 -2.18 25.44
CA LEU A 68 -4.94 -2.51 24.33
C LEU A 68 -5.67 -3.30 23.23
N VAL A 69 -5.78 -2.73 22.01
CA VAL A 69 -6.44 -3.40 20.88
C VAL A 69 -5.66 -4.67 20.56
N SER A 70 -6.26 -5.82 20.88
CA SER A 70 -5.69 -7.12 20.55
C SER A 70 -5.79 -7.36 19.05
N SER A 71 -4.73 -7.88 18.43
CA SER A 71 -4.76 -8.37 17.05
C SER A 71 -5.78 -9.50 16.82
N CYS A 72 -6.34 -10.09 17.88
CA CYS A 72 -7.35 -11.15 17.80
C CYS A 72 -8.80 -10.65 17.77
N ASP A 73 -9.04 -9.33 17.85
CA ASP A 73 -10.39 -8.78 17.71
C ASP A 73 -10.92 -9.00 16.29
N GLN A 74 -12.01 -9.76 16.20
CA GLN A 74 -12.63 -10.16 14.93
C GLN A 74 -13.35 -9.01 14.21
N SER A 75 -13.56 -7.87 14.87
CA SER A 75 -14.15 -6.68 14.26
C SER A 75 -13.16 -5.88 13.41
N LEU A 76 -11.86 -6.19 13.52
CA LEU A 76 -10.79 -5.47 12.83
C LEU A 76 -10.68 -5.85 11.36
N VAL A 77 -10.34 -4.85 10.54
CA VAL A 77 -9.85 -5.05 9.17
C VAL A 77 -8.34 -5.21 9.23
N HIS A 78 -7.87 -6.45 9.07
CA HIS A 78 -6.44 -6.74 9.09
C HIS A 78 -5.79 -6.47 7.73
N ILE A 79 -4.69 -5.74 7.75
CA ILE A 79 -3.87 -5.44 6.58
C ILE A 79 -2.45 -5.94 6.83
N ALA A 80 -1.88 -6.74 5.94
CA ALA A 80 -0.48 -7.14 5.98
C ALA A 80 0.31 -6.39 4.90
N MET A 81 1.50 -5.91 5.27
CA MET A 81 2.38 -5.15 4.38
C MET A 81 3.83 -5.36 4.78
N THR A 82 4.74 -5.42 3.82
CA THR A 82 6.19 -5.42 4.10
C THR A 82 6.67 -4.04 4.57
N LEU A 83 7.62 -4.00 5.49
CA LEU A 83 8.20 -2.76 6.01
C LEU A 83 9.72 -2.87 6.00
N ASP A 84 10.34 -2.08 5.13
CA ASP A 84 11.79 -1.98 4.97
C ASP A 84 12.21 -0.55 4.69
N SER A 85 13.50 -0.30 4.87
CA SER A 85 14.11 1.02 4.68
C SER A 85 14.07 1.55 3.23
N GLU A 86 14.05 0.68 2.22
CA GLU A 86 14.03 1.05 0.79
C GLU A 86 12.64 1.52 0.35
N TYR A 87 11.58 0.88 0.85
CA TYR A 87 10.17 1.14 0.52
C TYR A 87 9.43 1.95 1.59
N LEU A 88 10.15 2.50 2.57
CA LEU A 88 9.59 3.19 3.72
C LEU A 88 8.64 4.33 3.33
N ARG A 89 9.03 5.17 2.36
CA ARG A 89 8.17 6.26 1.86
C ARG A 89 6.88 5.75 1.24
N GLY A 90 6.95 4.64 0.51
CA GLY A 90 5.78 3.97 -0.05
C GLY A 90 4.86 3.44 1.06
N SER A 91 5.43 2.73 2.03
CA SER A 91 4.69 2.17 3.17
C SER A 91 3.93 3.27 3.94
N MET A 92 4.60 4.39 4.24
CA MET A 92 3.95 5.53 4.93
C MET A 92 2.84 6.15 4.08
N ALA A 93 3.04 6.29 2.77
CA ALA A 93 2.01 6.81 1.87
C ALA A 93 0.80 5.87 1.77
N ALA A 94 1.04 4.55 1.73
CA ALA A 94 0.00 3.54 1.70
C ALA A 94 -0.83 3.56 2.99
N VAL A 95 -0.19 3.51 4.17
CA VAL A 95 -0.86 3.62 5.48
C VAL A 95 -1.69 4.90 5.57
N PHE A 96 -1.10 6.04 5.23
CA PHE A 96 -1.81 7.32 5.21
C PHE A 96 -3.04 7.27 4.30
N SER A 97 -2.92 6.71 3.09
CA SER A 97 -4.02 6.62 2.13
C SER A 97 -5.15 5.70 2.60
N VAL A 98 -4.82 4.61 3.29
CA VAL A 98 -5.80 3.71 3.92
C VAL A 98 -6.57 4.48 5.00
N LEU A 99 -5.86 5.07 5.97
CA LEU A 99 -6.51 5.76 7.10
C LEU A 99 -7.36 6.94 6.65
N ARG A 100 -6.91 7.67 5.63
CA ARG A 100 -7.61 8.82 5.07
C ARG A 100 -8.95 8.47 4.43
N HIS A 101 -9.06 7.31 3.80
CA HIS A 101 -10.27 6.92 3.06
C HIS A 101 -11.11 5.86 3.79
N ALA A 102 -10.63 5.29 4.89
CA ALA A 102 -11.39 4.37 5.72
C ALA A 102 -12.55 5.09 6.43
N SER A 103 -13.75 4.51 6.38
CA SER A 103 -14.86 5.04 7.20
C SER A 103 -14.63 4.81 8.70
N CYS A 104 -13.86 3.77 9.05
CA CYS A 104 -13.55 3.40 10.43
C CYS A 104 -12.05 3.13 10.61
N PRO A 105 -11.21 4.18 10.57
CA PRO A 105 -9.75 4.05 10.65
C PRO A 105 -9.28 3.40 11.95
N GLU A 106 -10.00 3.55 13.06
CA GLU A 106 -9.63 2.95 14.35
C GLU A 106 -9.91 1.43 14.39
N HIS A 107 -10.62 0.88 13.39
CA HIS A 107 -10.84 -0.56 13.22
C HIS A 107 -9.87 -1.19 12.21
N VAL A 108 -8.89 -0.44 11.71
CA VAL A 108 -7.85 -0.97 10.82
C VAL A 108 -6.66 -1.41 11.66
N PHE A 109 -6.16 -2.62 11.43
CA PHE A 109 -4.99 -3.15 12.12
C PHE A 109 -3.91 -3.55 11.11
N PHE A 110 -2.74 -2.93 11.20
CA PHE A 110 -1.61 -3.24 10.32
C PHE A 110 -0.68 -4.29 10.93
N HIS A 111 -0.43 -5.34 10.16
CA HIS A 111 0.62 -6.31 10.39
C HIS A 111 1.79 -5.99 9.46
N PHE A 112 2.77 -5.26 9.96
CA PHE A 112 3.99 -5.01 9.22
C PHE A 112 4.92 -6.21 9.30
N ILE A 113 5.53 -6.57 8.19
CA ILE A 113 6.51 -7.66 8.12
C ILE A 113 7.86 -7.04 7.77
N ALA A 114 8.79 -7.05 8.74
CA ALA A 114 10.12 -6.45 8.57
C ALA A 114 11.19 -7.55 8.56
N ALA A 115 12.17 -7.44 7.67
CA ALA A 115 13.30 -8.37 7.64
C ALA A 115 14.13 -8.25 8.93
N GLU A 116 14.59 -9.40 9.45
CA GLU A 116 15.45 -9.47 10.64
C GLU A 116 16.71 -8.58 10.51
N PHE A 117 17.29 -8.54 9.31
CA PHE A 117 18.53 -7.81 9.02
C PHE A 117 18.31 -6.55 8.18
N ASP A 118 17.13 -5.92 8.24
CA ASP A 118 16.92 -4.61 7.60
C ASP A 118 17.95 -3.58 8.12
N PRO A 119 18.54 -2.72 7.26
CA PRO A 119 19.54 -1.73 7.65
C PRO A 119 19.12 -0.77 8.78
N MET A 120 17.83 -0.46 8.90
CA MET A 120 17.32 0.38 9.99
C MET A 120 16.98 -0.43 11.25
N SER A 121 16.95 -1.76 11.19
CA SER A 121 16.42 -2.68 12.19
C SER A 121 14.89 -2.58 12.41
N PRO A 122 14.22 -3.70 12.72
CA PRO A 122 12.78 -3.70 13.03
C PRO A 122 12.38 -2.75 14.18
N ARG A 123 13.28 -2.53 15.15
CA ARG A 123 13.00 -1.65 16.30
C ARG A 123 12.86 -0.19 15.87
N VAL A 124 13.78 0.32 15.05
CA VAL A 124 13.72 1.71 14.57
C VAL A 124 12.55 1.88 13.62
N LEU A 125 12.29 0.91 12.75
CA LEU A 125 11.11 0.92 11.89
C LEU A 125 9.81 1.01 12.70
N THR A 126 9.71 0.26 13.80
CA THR A 126 8.57 0.31 14.74
C THR A 126 8.42 1.70 15.35
N GLN A 127 9.51 2.27 15.89
CA GLN A 127 9.50 3.61 16.48
C GLN A 127 9.11 4.69 15.46
N LEU A 128 9.57 4.54 14.21
CA LEU A 128 9.22 5.46 13.15
C LEU A 128 7.73 5.39 12.81
N VAL A 129 7.17 4.20 12.58
CA VAL A 129 5.72 4.04 12.33
C VAL A 129 4.92 4.65 13.48
N GLN A 130 5.33 4.40 14.73
CA GLN A 130 4.67 4.95 15.91
C GLN A 130 4.75 6.48 15.97
N SER A 131 5.88 7.07 15.58
CA SER A 131 6.04 8.53 15.53
C SER A 131 5.22 9.19 14.41
N VAL A 132 5.05 8.50 13.28
CA VAL A 132 4.27 9.01 12.14
C VAL A 132 2.79 8.80 12.35
N PHE A 133 2.37 7.69 12.97
CA PHE A 133 0.97 7.36 13.20
C PHE A 133 0.72 6.94 14.67
N PRO A 134 0.67 7.90 15.62
CA PRO A 134 0.56 7.60 17.05
C PRO A 134 -0.68 6.78 17.43
N SER A 135 -1.79 6.99 16.72
CA SER A 135 -3.08 6.31 16.97
C SER A 135 -3.29 5.04 16.13
N LEU A 136 -2.28 4.60 15.36
CA LEU A 136 -2.41 3.41 14.53
C LEU A 136 -2.37 2.14 15.36
N ASN A 137 -3.32 1.24 15.14
CA ASN A 137 -3.24 -0.13 15.63
C ASN A 137 -2.33 -0.94 14.70
N PHE A 138 -1.16 -1.35 15.19
CA PHE A 138 -0.25 -2.16 14.39
C PHE A 138 0.63 -3.08 15.22
N LYS A 139 1.21 -4.06 14.53
CA LYS A 139 2.28 -4.94 15.04
C LYS A 139 3.33 -5.10 13.96
N VAL A 140 4.61 -4.97 14.33
CA VAL A 140 5.74 -5.31 13.46
C VAL A 140 6.18 -6.73 13.79
N ASN A 141 6.03 -7.63 12.82
CA ASN A 141 6.46 -9.02 12.91
C ASN A 141 7.82 -9.16 12.21
N ILE A 142 8.75 -9.85 12.87
CA ILE A 142 10.10 -10.07 12.34
C ILE A 142 10.06 -11.28 11.40
N PHE A 143 10.49 -11.06 10.16
CA PHE A 143 10.65 -12.11 9.16
C PHE A 143 12.08 -12.63 9.17
N ARG A 144 12.23 -13.88 9.59
CA ARG A 144 13.52 -14.58 9.57
C ARG A 144 13.81 -15.05 8.16
N GLU A 145 14.79 -14.43 7.52
CA GLU A 145 15.06 -14.62 6.09
C GLU A 145 15.62 -16.02 5.77
N ASP A 146 16.21 -16.68 6.77
CA ASP A 146 16.70 -18.07 6.69
C ASP A 146 15.60 -19.06 6.29
N THR A 147 14.34 -18.75 6.60
CA THR A 147 13.17 -19.55 6.25
C THR A 147 12.98 -19.73 4.74
N VAL A 148 13.43 -18.76 3.93
CA VAL A 148 13.18 -18.75 2.48
C VAL A 148 14.43 -18.62 1.63
N ILE A 149 15.53 -18.11 2.18
CA ILE A 149 16.73 -17.77 1.40
C ILE A 149 17.26 -18.96 0.57
N ASN A 150 17.19 -20.17 1.11
CA ASN A 150 17.62 -21.39 0.44
C ASN A 150 16.65 -21.88 -0.64
N LEU A 151 15.47 -21.28 -0.76
CA LEU A 151 14.46 -21.61 -1.77
C LEU A 151 14.47 -20.63 -2.94
N ILE A 152 15.06 -19.45 -2.76
CA ILE A 152 15.12 -18.40 -3.78
C ILE A 152 16.12 -18.80 -4.87
N SER A 153 15.68 -18.70 -6.13
CA SER A 153 16.51 -18.91 -7.31
C SER A 153 16.87 -17.57 -7.95
N SER A 154 17.96 -17.55 -8.72
CA SER A 154 18.35 -16.35 -9.45
C SER A 154 17.25 -15.92 -10.43
N SER A 155 16.90 -14.63 -10.38
CA SER A 155 15.86 -14.03 -11.21
C SER A 155 16.48 -13.13 -12.28
N ILE A 156 15.71 -12.76 -13.31
CA ILE A 156 16.11 -11.75 -14.30
C ILE A 156 16.42 -10.38 -13.68
N ARG A 157 16.04 -10.17 -12.41
CA ARG A 157 16.29 -8.94 -11.65
C ARG A 157 16.72 -9.32 -10.24
N GLN A 158 17.93 -8.93 -9.85
CA GLN A 158 18.46 -9.22 -8.50
C GLN A 158 17.55 -8.69 -7.37
N ALA A 159 16.87 -7.55 -7.57
CA ALA A 159 15.91 -7.01 -6.60
C ALA A 159 14.72 -7.97 -6.31
N LEU A 160 14.42 -8.91 -7.22
CA LEU A 160 13.38 -9.93 -7.02
C LEU A 160 13.85 -11.11 -6.15
N GLU A 161 15.13 -11.14 -5.80
CA GLU A 161 15.75 -12.15 -4.94
C GLU A 161 15.74 -11.73 -3.46
N ASN A 162 15.31 -10.51 -3.13
CA ASN A 162 15.15 -10.08 -1.74
C ASN A 162 14.15 -11.01 -1.01
N PRO A 163 14.55 -11.68 0.10
CA PRO A 163 13.70 -12.56 0.87
C PRO A 163 12.36 -11.95 1.28
N LEU A 164 12.32 -10.64 1.57
CA LEU A 164 11.11 -9.96 2.00
C LEU A 164 9.99 -9.98 0.93
N ASN A 165 10.34 -10.10 -0.36
CA ASN A 165 9.37 -10.29 -1.45
C ASN A 165 8.57 -11.60 -1.35
N TYR A 166 9.02 -12.54 -0.52
CA TYR A 166 8.39 -13.85 -0.31
C TYR A 166 7.67 -13.93 1.04
N ALA A 167 7.73 -12.87 1.87
CA ALA A 167 7.12 -12.85 3.20
C ALA A 167 5.61 -13.17 3.18
N ARG A 168 4.90 -12.78 2.11
CA ARG A 168 3.49 -13.10 1.89
C ARG A 168 3.17 -14.60 1.89
N ASN A 169 4.14 -15.47 1.56
CA ASN A 169 3.96 -16.93 1.59
C ASN A 169 3.79 -17.45 3.02
N TYR A 170 4.28 -16.69 4.00
CA TYR A 170 4.42 -17.09 5.39
C TYR A 170 3.44 -16.38 6.33
N LEU A 171 2.52 -15.55 5.81
CA LEU A 171 1.57 -14.79 6.64
C LEU A 171 0.72 -15.69 7.55
N GLY A 172 0.35 -16.89 7.07
CA GLY A 172 -0.38 -17.86 7.87
C GLY A 172 0.36 -18.29 9.15
N ASP A 173 1.69 -18.27 9.13
CA ASP A 173 2.56 -18.67 10.24
C ASP A 173 3.09 -17.48 11.04
N ILE A 174 3.27 -16.33 10.39
CA ILE A 174 3.82 -15.12 11.02
C ILE A 174 2.74 -14.41 11.86
N LEU A 175 1.50 -14.34 11.36
CA LEU A 175 0.43 -13.65 12.06
C LEU A 175 -0.14 -14.51 13.19
N ASP A 176 -0.68 -13.84 14.22
CA ASP A 176 -1.27 -14.53 15.36
C ASP A 176 -2.34 -15.54 14.91
N PRO A 177 -2.41 -16.77 15.46
CA PRO A 177 -3.30 -17.83 14.94
C PRO A 177 -4.79 -17.48 14.89
N CYS A 178 -5.22 -16.52 15.72
CA CYS A 178 -6.58 -15.98 15.74
C CYS A 178 -6.93 -15.10 14.52
N VAL A 179 -5.93 -14.61 13.79
CA VAL A 179 -6.11 -13.81 12.58
C VAL A 179 -6.42 -14.75 11.42
N ASN A 180 -7.70 -14.83 11.07
CA ASN A 180 -8.21 -15.77 10.07
C ASN A 180 -8.32 -15.17 8.67
N ARG A 181 -8.24 -13.85 8.53
CA ARG A 181 -8.33 -13.15 7.24
C ARG A 181 -7.39 -11.95 7.25
N VAL A 182 -6.82 -11.64 6.10
CA VAL A 182 -5.98 -10.45 5.92
C VAL A 182 -6.10 -9.91 4.49
N ILE A 183 -5.97 -8.60 4.32
CA ILE A 183 -5.66 -7.99 3.02
C ILE A 183 -4.17 -7.81 2.95
N TYR A 184 -3.50 -8.47 2.00
CA TYR A 184 -2.11 -8.20 1.70
C TYR A 184 -2.01 -7.02 0.71
N LEU A 185 -1.18 -6.04 1.03
CA LEU A 185 -0.86 -4.88 0.20
C LEU A 185 0.66 -4.75 0.04
N ASP A 186 1.14 -4.60 -1.20
CA ASP A 186 2.52 -4.17 -1.46
C ASP A 186 2.72 -2.71 -0.98
N SER A 187 3.96 -2.36 -0.64
CA SER A 187 4.30 -1.04 -0.06
C SER A 187 4.23 0.12 -1.05
N ASP A 188 3.91 -0.11 -2.32
CA ASP A 188 3.90 0.86 -3.41
C ASP A 188 2.49 1.12 -3.97
N VAL A 189 1.49 1.00 -3.10
CA VAL A 189 0.08 1.27 -3.39
C VAL A 189 -0.41 2.59 -2.78
N VAL A 190 -1.45 3.17 -3.38
CA VAL A 190 -2.21 4.30 -2.83
C VAL A 190 -3.69 4.00 -2.99
N LEU A 191 -4.44 4.06 -1.88
CA LEU A 191 -5.88 3.87 -1.87
C LEU A 191 -6.60 5.21 -2.01
N VAL A 192 -7.73 5.18 -2.73
CA VAL A 192 -8.63 6.32 -2.93
C VAL A 192 -10.09 5.97 -2.61
N ASP A 193 -10.30 4.82 -1.96
CA ASP A 193 -11.62 4.30 -1.55
C ASP A 193 -11.50 3.55 -0.22
N ASP A 194 -12.65 3.24 0.41
CA ASP A 194 -12.71 2.59 1.72
C ASP A 194 -12.26 1.13 1.65
N ILE A 195 -11.15 0.81 2.33
CA ILE A 195 -10.56 -0.54 2.40
C ILE A 195 -11.53 -1.62 2.88
N ARG A 196 -12.57 -1.26 3.65
CA ARG A 196 -13.59 -2.21 4.09
C ARG A 196 -14.36 -2.83 2.93
N ARG A 197 -14.51 -2.11 1.81
CA ARG A 197 -15.15 -2.64 0.60
C ARG A 197 -14.36 -3.83 0.03
N LEU A 198 -13.03 -3.74 0.02
CA LEU A 198 -12.16 -4.86 -0.36
C LEU A 198 -12.21 -5.97 0.69
N TRP A 199 -12.17 -5.64 1.99
CA TRP A 199 -12.29 -6.61 3.09
C TRP A 199 -13.54 -7.48 2.99
N ASN A 200 -14.66 -6.88 2.59
CA ASN A 200 -15.96 -7.54 2.47
C ASN A 200 -16.10 -8.42 1.21
N THR A 201 -15.04 -8.55 0.41
CA THR A 201 -15.02 -9.52 -0.70
C THR A 201 -15.33 -10.92 -0.16
N THR A 202 -16.34 -11.57 -0.74
CA THR A 202 -16.71 -12.94 -0.40
C THR A 202 -15.86 -13.90 -1.20
N LEU A 203 -15.10 -14.77 -0.54
CA LEU A 203 -14.33 -15.84 -1.20
C LEU A 203 -15.21 -17.08 -1.33
N THR A 204 -15.76 -17.30 -2.52
CA THR A 204 -16.72 -18.39 -2.78
C THR A 204 -16.01 -19.72 -3.06
N ARG A 205 -16.75 -20.83 -3.16
CA ARG A 205 -16.26 -22.14 -3.67
C ARG A 205 -14.91 -22.62 -3.08
N ASN A 206 -14.70 -22.46 -1.78
CA ASN A 206 -13.46 -22.80 -1.06
C ASN A 206 -12.20 -22.07 -1.56
N ARG A 207 -12.35 -20.99 -2.33
CA ARG A 207 -11.23 -20.11 -2.73
C ARG A 207 -10.53 -19.59 -1.48
N VAL A 208 -9.20 -19.58 -1.53
CA VAL A 208 -8.33 -19.19 -0.41
C VAL A 208 -7.83 -17.76 -0.56
N ILE A 209 -7.73 -17.28 -1.80
CA ILE A 209 -7.36 -15.90 -2.11
C ILE A 209 -8.34 -15.28 -3.09
N GLY A 210 -8.49 -13.95 -3.00
CA GLY A 210 -9.17 -13.12 -3.98
C GLY A 210 -8.25 -12.01 -4.47
N ALA A 211 -8.21 -11.80 -5.79
CA ALA A 211 -7.38 -10.78 -6.43
C ALA A 211 -7.98 -10.37 -7.79
N PRO A 212 -7.65 -9.18 -8.31
CA PRO A 212 -8.00 -8.80 -9.67
C PRO A 212 -7.30 -9.67 -10.73
N GLU A 213 -8.07 -10.33 -11.59
CA GLU A 213 -7.58 -11.20 -12.67
C GLU A 213 -7.53 -10.51 -14.03
N TYR A 214 -6.40 -10.62 -14.74
CA TYR A 214 -6.13 -10.00 -16.03
C TYR A 214 -5.96 -11.07 -17.11
N CYS A 215 -7.06 -11.70 -17.50
CA CYS A 215 -7.07 -12.79 -18.48
C CYS A 215 -6.63 -12.39 -19.90
N HIS A 216 -6.52 -11.09 -20.19
CA HIS A 216 -6.00 -10.58 -21.47
C HIS A 216 -4.46 -10.62 -21.55
N ALA A 217 -3.78 -10.79 -20.41
CA ALA A 217 -2.33 -10.91 -20.39
C ALA A 217 -1.90 -12.25 -21.00
N ASN A 218 -0.77 -12.25 -21.71
CA ASN A 218 -0.19 -13.48 -22.22
C ASN A 218 0.39 -14.31 -21.06
N PHE A 219 -0.41 -15.23 -20.52
CA PHE A 219 -0.08 -16.07 -19.38
C PHE A 219 1.16 -16.95 -19.62
N THR A 220 1.40 -17.38 -20.87
CA THR A 220 2.56 -18.20 -21.25
C THR A 220 3.89 -17.52 -20.89
N LYS A 221 3.96 -16.18 -20.90
CA LYS A 221 5.18 -15.40 -20.60
C LYS A 221 5.67 -15.48 -19.16
N TYR A 222 4.87 -16.01 -18.23
CA TYR A 222 5.25 -16.11 -16.81
C TYR A 222 6.05 -17.38 -16.50
N PHE A 223 6.20 -18.29 -17.46
CA PHE A 223 6.93 -19.55 -17.35
C PHE A 223 7.85 -19.76 -18.56
N THR A 224 8.90 -20.56 -18.40
CA THR A 224 9.88 -20.85 -19.45
C THR A 224 9.35 -21.87 -20.46
N ASP A 225 9.98 -21.95 -21.64
CA ASP A 225 9.67 -22.98 -22.64
C ASP A 225 9.87 -24.40 -22.07
N ASN A 226 10.83 -24.58 -21.15
CA ASN A 226 11.06 -25.84 -20.44
C ASN A 226 9.85 -26.26 -19.59
N PHE A 227 9.13 -25.30 -19.00
CA PHE A 227 7.91 -25.62 -18.26
C PHE A 227 6.79 -26.07 -19.20
N TRP A 228 6.58 -25.34 -20.29
CA TRP A 228 5.49 -25.61 -21.23
C TRP A 228 5.69 -26.87 -22.06
N SER A 229 6.93 -27.22 -22.37
CA SER A 229 7.28 -28.45 -23.10
C SER A 229 7.21 -29.72 -22.24
N ASP A 230 7.17 -29.61 -20.90
CA ASP A 230 6.99 -30.74 -19.99
C ASP A 230 5.49 -31.02 -19.75
N PRO A 231 4.92 -32.14 -20.25
CA PRO A 231 3.51 -32.47 -20.13
C PRO A 231 3.09 -32.91 -18.72
N VAL A 232 4.05 -33.12 -17.80
CA VAL A 232 3.77 -33.37 -16.39
C VAL A 232 3.60 -32.03 -15.66
N LEU A 233 4.45 -31.04 -15.96
CA LEU A 233 4.40 -29.73 -15.32
C LEU A 233 3.21 -28.89 -15.80
N SER A 234 3.06 -28.73 -17.11
CA SER A 234 1.99 -27.93 -17.72
C SER A 234 0.58 -28.43 -17.37
N ARG A 235 0.44 -29.71 -16.99
CA ARG A 235 -0.83 -30.32 -16.56
C ARG A 235 -1.43 -29.67 -15.31
N VAL A 236 -0.64 -28.97 -14.49
CA VAL A 236 -1.15 -28.20 -13.34
C VAL A 236 -2.31 -27.27 -13.74
N PHE A 237 -2.28 -26.75 -14.98
CA PHE A 237 -3.32 -25.89 -15.52
C PHE A 237 -4.39 -26.62 -16.33
N GLY A 238 -4.26 -27.92 -16.59
CA GLY A 238 -5.10 -28.64 -17.55
C GLY A 238 -6.59 -28.72 -17.20
N SER A 239 -6.95 -28.55 -15.92
CA SER A 239 -8.34 -28.50 -15.45
C SER A 239 -8.82 -27.09 -15.07
N ARG A 240 -7.97 -26.07 -15.30
CA ARG A 240 -8.18 -24.69 -14.88
C ARG A 240 -8.20 -23.80 -16.11
N ASN A 241 -8.81 -22.63 -15.99
CA ASN A 241 -8.65 -21.56 -16.96
C ASN A 241 -7.73 -20.49 -16.33
N PRO A 242 -6.40 -20.63 -16.44
CA PRO A 242 -5.48 -19.77 -15.69
C PRO A 242 -5.47 -18.35 -16.27
N CYS A 243 -5.66 -17.37 -15.39
CA CYS A 243 -5.44 -15.96 -15.69
C CYS A 243 -4.27 -15.41 -14.86
N TYR A 244 -3.57 -14.42 -15.41
CA TYR A 244 -2.61 -13.65 -14.62
C TYR A 244 -3.37 -12.86 -13.56
N PHE A 245 -2.87 -12.85 -12.34
CA PHE A 245 -3.26 -11.89 -11.32
C PHE A 245 -1.99 -11.33 -10.67
N ASN A 246 -2.06 -10.08 -10.24
CA ASN A 246 -0.97 -9.46 -9.51
C ASN A 246 -1.07 -9.81 -8.02
N THR A 247 0.06 -10.14 -7.38
CA THR A 247 0.13 -10.56 -5.97
C THR A 247 0.33 -9.41 -4.98
N GLY A 248 0.28 -8.16 -5.43
CA GLY A 248 0.46 -6.98 -4.58
C GLY A 248 -0.82 -6.45 -3.94
N VAL A 249 -1.98 -6.99 -4.31
CA VAL A 249 -3.26 -6.72 -3.65
C VAL A 249 -4.06 -8.02 -3.60
N MET A 250 -4.22 -8.60 -2.42
CA MET A 250 -4.94 -9.86 -2.25
C MET A 250 -5.76 -9.86 -0.96
N VAL A 251 -6.97 -10.42 -1.01
CA VAL A 251 -7.71 -10.85 0.19
C VAL A 251 -7.36 -12.31 0.43
N MET A 252 -6.86 -12.64 1.62
CA MET A 252 -6.39 -13.99 1.96
C MET A 252 -7.18 -14.55 3.15
N ASP A 253 -7.73 -15.74 2.98
CA ASP A 253 -8.30 -16.57 4.05
C ASP A 253 -7.16 -17.35 4.72
N LEU A 254 -6.66 -16.83 5.84
CA LEU A 254 -5.53 -17.43 6.55
C LEU A 254 -5.90 -18.72 7.29
N MET A 255 -7.18 -18.90 7.63
CA MET A 255 -7.67 -20.17 8.18
C MET A 255 -7.50 -21.28 7.13
N LYS A 256 -8.09 -21.10 5.94
CA LYS A 256 -7.93 -22.06 4.83
C LYS A 256 -6.49 -22.16 4.35
N TRP A 257 -5.73 -21.06 4.39
CA TRP A 257 -4.30 -21.07 4.05
C TRP A 257 -3.52 -22.06 4.92
N ARG A 258 -3.74 -22.00 6.24
CA ARG A 258 -3.12 -22.91 7.21
C ARG A 258 -3.62 -24.35 7.04
N GLU A 259 -4.93 -24.55 6.99
CA GLU A 259 -5.54 -25.89 6.82
C GLU A 259 -5.09 -26.60 5.54
N GLY A 260 -5.00 -25.86 4.44
CA GLY A 260 -4.56 -26.39 3.14
C GLY A 260 -3.04 -26.46 2.96
N ASN A 261 -2.27 -26.06 3.97
CA ASN A 261 -0.80 -26.01 3.96
C ASN A 261 -0.23 -25.31 2.70
N TYR A 262 -0.82 -24.17 2.35
CA TYR A 262 -0.49 -23.47 1.10
C TYR A 262 0.94 -22.93 1.09
N ARG A 263 1.50 -22.59 2.25
CA ARG A 263 2.93 -22.32 2.39
C ARG A 263 3.76 -23.44 1.76
N ARG A 264 3.55 -24.70 2.19
CA ARG A 264 4.34 -25.83 1.71
C ARG A 264 4.15 -26.09 0.22
N LYS A 265 2.93 -25.91 -0.30
CA LYS A 265 2.67 -26.04 -1.75
C LYS A 265 3.46 -25.02 -2.57
N ILE A 266 3.50 -23.77 -2.11
CA ILE A 266 4.31 -22.71 -2.72
C ILE A 266 5.80 -23.03 -2.62
N GLU A 267 6.30 -23.47 -1.46
CA GLU A 267 7.70 -23.89 -1.29
C GLU A 267 8.07 -25.04 -2.24
N ASN A 268 7.20 -26.02 -2.45
CA ASN A 268 7.45 -27.12 -3.39
C ASN A 268 7.69 -26.61 -4.82
N TRP A 269 6.94 -25.59 -5.27
CA TRP A 269 7.18 -24.95 -6.57
C TRP A 269 8.53 -24.21 -6.61
N MET A 270 8.92 -23.56 -5.52
CA MET A 270 10.23 -22.90 -5.40
C MET A 270 11.39 -23.90 -5.41
N GLU A 271 11.24 -25.04 -4.72
CA GLU A 271 12.20 -26.15 -4.75
C GLU A 271 12.35 -26.73 -6.16
N LEU A 272 11.24 -26.87 -6.90
CA LEU A 272 11.26 -27.33 -8.29
C LEU A 272 11.95 -26.31 -9.21
N GLN A 273 11.68 -25.03 -9.02
CA GLN A 273 12.34 -23.94 -9.75
C GLN A 273 13.86 -24.03 -9.65
N ARG A 274 14.41 -24.28 -8.44
CA ARG A 274 15.86 -24.44 -8.23
C ARG A 274 16.48 -25.56 -9.07
N LYS A 275 15.71 -26.61 -9.37
CA LYS A 275 16.17 -27.81 -10.08
C LYS A 275 15.99 -27.71 -11.59
N ARG A 276 14.90 -27.08 -12.06
CA ARG A 276 14.47 -27.14 -13.47
C ARG A 276 14.34 -25.78 -14.18
N ARG A 277 14.41 -24.67 -13.44
CA ARG A 277 14.23 -23.30 -13.96
C ARG A 277 12.99 -23.15 -14.86
N ILE A 278 11.83 -23.28 -14.23
CA ILE A 278 10.50 -23.25 -14.86
C ILE A 278 9.90 -21.85 -15.02
N TYR A 279 10.51 -20.82 -14.42
CA TYR A 279 10.18 -19.41 -14.61
C TYR A 279 11.41 -18.52 -14.37
N ASP A 280 11.32 -17.23 -14.73
CA ASP A 280 12.43 -16.27 -14.58
C ASP A 280 12.13 -15.11 -13.61
N LEU A 281 10.88 -14.95 -13.19
CA LEU A 281 10.44 -13.93 -12.24
C LEU A 281 10.70 -14.34 -10.78
N GLY A 282 10.43 -13.43 -9.84
CA GLY A 282 10.62 -13.64 -8.40
C GLY A 282 9.50 -14.44 -7.75
N SER A 283 8.85 -13.86 -6.74
CA SER A 283 7.85 -14.55 -5.92
C SER A 283 6.45 -14.71 -6.55
N LEU A 284 6.21 -14.16 -7.75
CA LEU A 284 4.90 -14.22 -8.42
C LEU A 284 4.57 -15.61 -9.02
N PRO A 285 5.44 -16.26 -9.83
CA PRO A 285 5.07 -17.50 -10.51
C PRO A 285 4.62 -18.66 -9.59
N PRO A 286 5.18 -18.86 -8.38
CA PRO A 286 4.63 -19.85 -7.45
C PRO A 286 3.15 -19.63 -7.11
N PHE A 287 2.71 -18.37 -6.94
CA PHE A 287 1.29 -18.06 -6.75
C PHE A 287 0.47 -18.37 -7.99
N LEU A 288 1.00 -18.09 -9.19
CA LEU A 288 0.29 -18.42 -10.44
C LEU A 288 0.15 -19.94 -10.59
N LEU A 289 1.18 -20.72 -10.26
CA LEU A 289 1.13 -22.19 -10.29
C LEU A 289 0.07 -22.74 -9.33
N GLU A 290 0.00 -22.20 -8.12
CA GLU A 290 -0.93 -22.70 -7.12
C GLU A 290 -2.37 -22.21 -7.35
N PHE A 291 -2.56 -20.95 -7.75
CA PHE A 291 -3.86 -20.29 -7.69
C PHE A 291 -4.43 -19.82 -9.03
N ALA A 292 -3.68 -19.76 -10.15
CA ALA A 292 -4.27 -19.26 -11.39
C ALA A 292 -5.45 -20.15 -11.86
N GLY A 293 -6.62 -19.52 -12.08
CA GLY A 293 -7.90 -20.21 -12.33
C GLY A 293 -8.60 -20.72 -11.06
N ASP A 294 -7.95 -20.56 -9.90
CA ASP A 294 -8.42 -20.86 -8.54
C ASP A 294 -8.40 -19.64 -7.60
N VAL A 295 -8.57 -18.43 -8.16
CA VAL A 295 -8.73 -17.16 -7.42
C VAL A 295 -10.20 -16.72 -7.41
N GLU A 296 -10.64 -16.03 -6.35
CA GLU A 296 -11.88 -15.25 -6.38
C GLU A 296 -11.65 -13.93 -7.12
N ALA A 297 -12.40 -13.70 -8.20
CA ALA A 297 -12.22 -12.52 -9.03
C ALA A 297 -12.65 -11.25 -8.29
N VAL A 298 -11.70 -10.35 -8.02
CA VAL A 298 -11.96 -9.02 -7.45
C VAL A 298 -12.04 -7.98 -8.56
N ASP A 299 -12.92 -6.98 -8.41
CA ASP A 299 -13.06 -5.87 -9.35
C ASP A 299 -11.70 -5.16 -9.59
N HIS A 300 -11.37 -4.90 -10.86
CA HIS A 300 -10.10 -4.29 -11.29
C HIS A 300 -9.83 -2.92 -10.70
N ARG A 301 -10.86 -2.20 -10.19
CA ARG A 301 -10.68 -0.94 -9.45
C ARG A 301 -9.71 -1.04 -8.29
N TRP A 302 -9.56 -2.24 -7.72
CA TRP A 302 -8.70 -2.53 -6.57
C TRP A 302 -7.23 -2.74 -6.93
N ASN A 303 -6.85 -2.68 -8.21
CA ASN A 303 -5.44 -2.78 -8.57
C ASN A 303 -5.15 -2.15 -9.94
N GLN A 304 -5.09 -0.82 -10.02
CA GLN A 304 -4.54 -0.12 -11.18
C GLN A 304 -3.01 -0.28 -11.21
N HIS A 305 -2.55 -1.48 -11.55
CA HIS A 305 -1.15 -1.87 -11.55
C HIS A 305 -0.41 -1.40 -12.81
N GLY A 306 0.92 -1.48 -12.78
CA GLY A 306 1.79 -1.13 -13.91
C GLY A 306 2.24 0.33 -13.92
N LEU A 307 1.84 1.14 -12.94
CA LEU A 307 2.23 2.56 -12.87
C LEU A 307 3.73 2.78 -12.63
N GLY A 308 4.43 1.74 -12.15
CA GLY A 308 5.89 1.71 -12.05
C GLY A 308 6.61 1.09 -13.26
N GLY A 309 5.90 0.82 -14.36
CA GLY A 309 6.47 0.28 -15.60
C GLY A 309 7.14 1.34 -16.48
N ASP A 310 8.11 0.92 -17.31
CA ASP A 310 9.01 1.72 -18.19
C ASP A 310 9.25 3.17 -17.75
N ASN A 311 10.42 3.43 -17.17
CA ASN A 311 10.86 4.76 -16.74
C ASN A 311 11.31 5.66 -17.91
N VAL A 312 10.55 5.67 -19.01
CA VAL A 312 10.83 6.57 -20.13
C VAL A 312 10.53 7.99 -19.66
N LYS A 313 11.53 8.87 -19.79
CA LYS A 313 11.43 10.28 -19.41
C LYS A 313 10.25 10.91 -20.15
N ASP A 314 9.44 11.69 -19.43
CA ASP A 314 8.26 12.39 -19.96
C ASP A 314 7.13 11.47 -20.48
N SER A 315 7.17 10.17 -20.16
CA SER A 315 6.03 9.27 -20.36
C SER A 315 5.15 9.17 -19.11
N CYS A 316 3.84 9.10 -19.33
CA CYS A 316 2.83 8.84 -18.32
C CYS A 316 2.09 7.55 -18.68
N ARG A 317 1.43 6.92 -17.69
CA ARG A 317 0.61 5.72 -17.88
C ARG A 317 -0.87 6.06 -17.80
N SER A 318 -1.63 5.52 -18.73
CA SER A 318 -3.08 5.49 -18.66
C SER A 318 -3.52 4.48 -17.61
N LEU A 319 -4.64 4.78 -16.96
CA LEU A 319 -5.33 3.85 -16.08
C LEU A 319 -6.14 2.85 -16.91
N HIS A 320 -6.35 1.65 -16.39
CA HIS A 320 -7.31 0.72 -16.98
C HIS A 320 -8.72 1.33 -16.91
N PRO A 321 -9.59 1.09 -17.90
CA PRO A 321 -10.94 1.64 -17.92
C PRO A 321 -11.75 1.25 -16.66
N GLY A 322 -12.59 2.17 -16.20
CA GLY A 322 -13.50 1.95 -15.09
C GLY A 322 -13.14 2.76 -13.83
N PRO A 323 -13.88 2.54 -12.73
CA PRO A 323 -13.63 3.21 -11.46
C PRO A 323 -12.27 2.80 -10.87
N VAL A 324 -11.73 3.66 -10.01
CA VAL A 324 -10.43 3.48 -9.37
C VAL A 324 -10.61 3.55 -7.87
N SER A 325 -10.18 2.51 -7.17
CA SER A 325 -10.14 2.43 -5.70
C SER A 325 -8.71 2.30 -5.17
N LEU A 326 -7.78 1.78 -5.98
CA LEU A 326 -6.37 1.61 -5.62
C LEU A 326 -5.44 1.77 -6.85
N LEU A 327 -4.41 2.57 -6.68
CA LEU A 327 -3.30 2.81 -7.62
C LEU A 327 -2.06 2.03 -7.18
N HIS A 328 -1.37 1.36 -8.10
CA HIS A 328 -0.24 0.49 -7.75
C HIS A 328 0.97 0.72 -8.68
N TRP A 329 2.07 1.20 -8.10
CA TRP A 329 3.35 1.44 -8.79
C TRP A 329 4.21 0.18 -8.97
N SER A 330 3.55 -0.92 -9.34
CA SER A 330 4.21 -2.18 -9.64
C SER A 330 5.24 -1.99 -10.74
N GLY A 331 6.50 -2.37 -10.52
CA GLY A 331 7.60 -2.16 -11.45
C GLY A 331 8.81 -1.49 -10.80
N LYS A 332 9.67 -0.84 -11.60
CA LYS A 332 10.91 -0.18 -11.13
C LYS A 332 10.70 1.32 -10.84
N GLY A 333 9.70 1.92 -11.46
CA GLY A 333 9.43 3.35 -11.43
C GLY A 333 8.71 3.80 -10.18
N LYS A 334 9.39 3.81 -9.04
CA LYS A 334 8.80 4.29 -7.79
C LYS A 334 8.74 5.82 -7.78
N PRO A 335 7.61 6.40 -7.36
CA PRO A 335 7.44 7.85 -7.43
C PRO A 335 8.39 8.58 -6.48
N TRP A 336 8.79 7.97 -5.37
CA TRP A 336 9.72 8.57 -4.41
C TRP A 336 11.18 8.62 -4.87
N ILE A 337 11.62 7.75 -5.79
CA ILE A 337 12.98 7.82 -6.37
C ILE A 337 13.21 9.18 -7.05
N ARG A 338 12.16 9.75 -7.66
CA ARG A 338 12.24 11.09 -8.26
C ARG A 338 12.35 12.21 -7.21
N LEU A 339 11.83 11.99 -6.01
CA LEU A 339 11.93 12.92 -4.88
C LEU A 339 13.35 12.93 -4.30
N ASP A 340 13.92 11.75 -4.08
CA ASP A 340 15.24 11.60 -3.44
C ASP A 340 16.37 12.13 -4.33
N THR A 341 16.19 12.16 -5.66
CA THR A 341 17.17 12.69 -6.62
C THR A 341 17.21 14.21 -6.74
N LYS A 342 16.50 14.97 -5.88
CA LYS A 342 16.43 16.46 -5.87
C LYS A 342 16.21 17.12 -7.24
N ARG A 343 15.62 16.40 -8.21
CA ARG A 343 15.30 16.97 -9.52
C ARG A 343 14.12 17.92 -9.34
N ASN A 344 14.42 19.22 -9.33
CA ASN A 344 13.55 20.38 -9.04
C ASN A 344 12.29 20.57 -9.93
N ARG A 345 11.66 19.52 -10.46
CA ARG A 345 10.38 19.62 -11.18
C ARG A 345 9.44 18.43 -10.92
N VAL A 346 9.43 17.86 -9.72
CA VAL A 346 8.30 17.03 -9.28
C VAL A 346 7.56 17.80 -8.20
N ARG A 347 6.49 18.49 -8.61
CA ARG A 347 5.45 18.90 -7.67
C ARG A 347 4.72 17.63 -7.22
N TRP A 348 4.37 17.62 -5.93
CA TRP A 348 3.47 16.72 -5.19
C TRP A 348 4.14 15.61 -4.36
N ILE A 349 4.63 16.03 -3.19
CA ILE A 349 4.34 15.39 -1.91
C ILE A 349 3.30 16.30 -1.25
N ILE A 350 2.11 15.82 -0.87
CA ILE A 350 1.37 16.47 0.23
C ILE A 350 0.80 15.37 1.13
N PHE A 351 1.41 15.23 2.30
CA PHE A 351 0.70 14.90 3.54
C PHE A 351 -0.29 16.05 3.80
N GLY A 352 -1.59 15.84 3.55
CA GLY A 352 -2.63 16.88 3.58
C GLY A 352 -3.49 16.97 2.30
N ASN A 353 -4.23 18.06 2.10
CA ASN A 353 -5.42 18.13 1.23
C ASN A 353 -5.26 18.01 -0.30
N ARG A 354 -4.12 17.55 -0.83
CA ARG A 354 -3.94 17.22 -2.26
C ARG A 354 -2.96 16.06 -2.43
N THR A 355 -3.43 14.82 -2.27
CA THR A 355 -2.63 13.62 -2.50
C THR A 355 -2.84 13.12 -3.93
N ILE A 356 -1.77 12.85 -4.67
CA ILE A 356 -1.54 11.72 -5.62
C ILE A 356 -0.15 11.98 -6.25
N PHE A 357 0.64 10.91 -6.42
CA PHE A 357 1.85 10.92 -7.24
C PHE A 357 1.49 11.08 -8.73
N THR A 358 0.98 12.24 -9.13
CA THR A 358 0.38 12.43 -10.47
C THR A 358 1.43 12.48 -11.58
N SER A 359 2.71 12.70 -11.28
CA SER A 359 3.77 12.87 -12.29
C SER A 359 4.04 11.65 -13.19
N GLN A 360 3.38 10.52 -12.94
CA GLN A 360 3.48 9.28 -13.72
C GLN A 360 2.14 8.84 -14.32
N ILE A 361 1.03 9.53 -14.04
CA ILE A 361 -0.31 9.23 -14.55
C ILE A 361 -0.67 10.28 -15.59
N CYS A 362 -1.21 9.87 -16.74
CA CYS A 362 -1.61 10.83 -17.77
C CYS A 362 -2.76 11.70 -17.24
N SER A 363 -2.67 13.01 -17.48
CA SER A 363 -3.81 13.91 -17.29
C SER A 363 -4.67 13.83 -18.55
N ASP A 364 -5.95 13.53 -18.39
CA ASP A 364 -6.92 13.59 -19.48
C ASP A 364 -7.19 15.05 -19.90
#